data_AF-A0A7U6M2Q8-F1
#
_entry.id   AF-A0A7U6M2Q8-F1
#
_cell.length_a   1.000
_cell.length_b   1.000
_cell.length_c   1.000
_cell.angle_alpha   90.00
_cell.angle_beta   90.00
_cell.angle_gamma   90.00
#
_symmetry.space_group_name_H-M   'P 1'
#
loop_
_entity.id
_entity.type
_entity.pdbx_description
1 polymer ?
#
loop_
_entity_poly.entity_id
_entity_poly.type
_entity_poly.pdbx_seq_one_letter_code
_entity_poly.pdbx_strand_id
1 'polypeptide(L)'
;MNVGELERRSGVGRHTLRYYEQLGLIVAHRQANNYRSYSDQTVVDLAFIQSAQSGGFSLAEIGEILAAKRGNTLDCAQGAMLVASKMADIQAKITTLQAAYALLGAERAKLEASAVANGLTIAHLPAI
;
A
#
# COMPACT_ATOMS: atom_id res chain seq x y z
N MET A 1 -11.07 -12.36 -17.52
CA MET A 1 -9.63 -12.53 -17.81
C MET A 1 -9.08 -13.79 -17.16
N ASN A 2 -8.08 -14.46 -17.74
CA ASN A 2 -7.41 -15.59 -17.08
C ASN A 2 -6.36 -15.09 -16.05
N VAL A 3 -5.73 -16.00 -15.31
CA VAL A 3 -4.76 -15.64 -14.26
C VAL A 3 -3.49 -14.98 -14.82
N GLY A 4 -3.03 -15.37 -16.02
CA GLY A 4 -1.84 -14.77 -16.63
C GLY A 4 -2.10 -13.33 -17.09
N GLU A 5 -3.30 -13.06 -17.60
CA GLU A 5 -3.73 -11.70 -17.93
C GLU A 5 -3.88 -10.84 -16.68
N LEU A 6 -4.44 -11.40 -15.60
CA LEU A 6 -4.54 -10.72 -14.32
C LEU A 6 -3.16 -10.37 -13.75
N GLU A 7 -2.21 -11.30 -13.81
CA GLU A 7 -0.82 -11.09 -13.39
C GLU A 7 -0.16 -9.95 -14.16
N ARG A 8 -0.31 -9.92 -15.50
CA ARG A 8 0.23 -8.82 -16.32
C ARG A 8 -0.39 -7.46 -16.01
N ARG A 9 -1.72 -7.41 -15.82
CA ARG A 9 -2.44 -6.15 -15.60
C ARG A 9 -2.29 -5.60 -14.18
N SER A 10 -2.17 -6.47 -13.19
CA SER A 10 -2.05 -6.08 -11.78
C SER A 10 -0.62 -6.00 -11.26
N GLY A 11 0.34 -6.61 -11.98
CA GLY A 11 1.70 -6.81 -11.49
C GLY A 11 1.81 -7.78 -10.30
N VAL A 12 0.71 -8.41 -9.89
CA VAL A 12 0.69 -9.36 -8.77
C VAL A 12 1.02 -10.75 -9.28
N GLY A 13 2.09 -11.33 -8.73
CA GLY A 13 2.52 -12.68 -9.09
C GLY A 13 1.44 -13.73 -8.80
N ARG A 14 1.40 -14.78 -9.63
CA ARG A 14 0.42 -15.90 -9.52
C ARG A 14 0.29 -16.51 -8.13
N HIS A 15 1.39 -16.65 -7.39
CA HIS A 15 1.36 -17.18 -6.02
C HIS A 15 0.56 -16.27 -5.08
N THR A 16 0.82 -14.97 -5.12
CA THR A 16 0.11 -13.96 -4.32
C THR A 16 -1.35 -13.84 -4.73
N LEU A 17 -1.67 -13.92 -6.03
CA LEU A 17 -3.05 -13.97 -6.49
C LEU A 17 -3.81 -15.16 -5.89
N ARG A 18 -3.21 -16.35 -5.87
CA ARG A 18 -3.83 -17.53 -5.24
C ARG A 18 -4.02 -17.34 -3.75
N TYR A 19 -3.05 -16.73 -3.07
CA TYR A 19 -3.14 -16.43 -1.65
C TYR A 19 -4.28 -15.44 -1.36
N TYR A 20 -4.44 -14.40 -2.17
CA TYR A 20 -5.56 -13.45 -2.04
C TYR A 20 -6.91 -14.10 -2.34
N GLU A 21 -6.97 -15.05 -3.28
CA GLU A 21 -8.17 -15.85 -3.55
C GLU A 21 -8.53 -16.73 -2.34
N GLN A 22 -7.56 -17.37 -1.70
CA GLN A 22 -7.76 -18.18 -0.49
C GLN A 22 -8.29 -17.36 0.69
N LEU A 23 -7.83 -16.11 0.83
CA LEU A 23 -8.31 -15.18 1.85
C LEU A 23 -9.65 -14.52 1.48
N GLY A 24 -10.22 -14.82 0.31
CA GLY A 24 -11.49 -14.22 -0.17
C GLY A 24 -11.36 -12.75 -0.59
N LEU A 25 -10.14 -12.21 -0.66
CA LEU A 25 -9.88 -10.83 -1.06
C LEU A 25 -10.15 -10.61 -2.54
N ILE A 26 -9.97 -11.64 -3.36
CA ILE A 26 -10.37 -11.65 -4.77
C ILE A 26 -11.20 -12.91 -5.06
N VAL A 27 -12.08 -12.84 -6.07
CA VAL A 27 -12.97 -13.94 -6.43
C VAL A 27 -12.74 -14.34 -7.88
N ALA A 28 -12.55 -15.65 -8.09
CA ALA A 28 -12.50 -16.26 -9.42
C ALA A 28 -13.88 -16.83 -9.78
N HIS A 29 -14.36 -16.52 -10.98
CA HIS A 29 -15.54 -17.15 -11.58
C HIS A 29 -15.11 -18.37 -12.39
N ARG A 30 -15.78 -19.51 -12.18
CA ARG A 30 -15.57 -20.70 -13.01
C ARG A 30 -16.37 -20.56 -14.31
N GLN A 31 -15.68 -20.74 -15.42
CA GLN A 31 -16.30 -20.82 -16.75
C GLN A 31 -16.85 -22.24 -17.00
N ALA A 32 -17.72 -22.38 -18.02
CA ALA A 32 -18.33 -23.67 -18.40
C ALA A 32 -17.31 -24.78 -18.74
N ASN A 33 -16.10 -24.40 -19.17
CA ASN A 33 -14.98 -25.30 -19.42
C ASN A 33 -14.11 -25.57 -18.17
N ASN A 34 -14.59 -25.21 -16.98
CA ASN A 34 -13.92 -25.32 -15.67
C ASN A 34 -12.65 -24.45 -15.50
N TYR A 35 -12.41 -23.49 -16.40
CA TYR A 35 -11.31 -22.53 -16.25
C TYR A 35 -11.68 -21.39 -15.29
N ARG A 36 -10.67 -20.90 -14.54
CA ARG A 36 -10.81 -19.71 -13.68
C ARG A 36 -10.77 -18.44 -14.52
N SER A 37 -11.68 -17.54 -14.24
CA SER A 37 -11.73 -16.20 -14.82
C SER A 37 -11.96 -15.13 -13.76
N TYR A 38 -11.35 -13.96 -13.95
CA TYR A 38 -11.46 -12.80 -13.08
C TYR A 38 -12.08 -11.62 -13.84
N SER A 39 -12.80 -10.75 -13.14
CA SER A 39 -13.45 -9.56 -13.70
C SER A 39 -12.50 -8.35 -13.69
N ASP A 40 -12.80 -7.30 -14.45
CA ASP A 40 -12.03 -6.06 -14.39
C ASP A 40 -12.03 -5.42 -12.99
N GLN A 41 -13.10 -5.63 -12.22
CA GLN A 41 -13.17 -5.21 -10.82
C GLN A 41 -12.06 -5.85 -9.97
N THR A 42 -11.63 -7.07 -10.29
CA THR A 42 -10.50 -7.72 -9.59
C THR A 42 -9.21 -6.92 -9.73
N VAL A 43 -8.96 -6.26 -10.87
CA VAL A 43 -7.76 -5.41 -11.05
C VAL A 43 -7.83 -4.18 -10.14
N VAL A 44 -9.02 -3.57 -10.04
CA VAL A 44 -9.25 -2.41 -9.15
C VAL A 44 -9.05 -2.81 -7.69
N ASP A 45 -9.55 -3.98 -7.29
CA ASP A 45 -9.40 -4.48 -5.93
C ASP A 45 -7.94 -4.81 -5.61
N LEU A 46 -7.18 -5.37 -6.57
CA LEU A 46 -5.74 -5.62 -6.41
C LEU A 46 -4.93 -4.34 -6.24
N ALA A 47 -5.24 -3.28 -7.02
CA ALA A 47 -4.61 -1.98 -6.84
C ALA A 47 -4.89 -1.41 -5.44
N PHE A 48 -6.14 -1.54 -4.96
CA PHE A 48 -6.49 -1.14 -3.60
C PHE A 48 -5.72 -1.94 -2.54
N ILE A 49 -5.63 -3.27 -2.67
CA ILE A 49 -4.89 -4.13 -1.74
C ILE A 49 -3.41 -3.69 -1.68
N GLN A 50 -2.76 -3.47 -2.82
CA GLN A 50 -1.36 -3.03 -2.88
C GLN A 50 -1.16 -1.67 -2.19
N SER A 51 -2.01 -0.69 -2.51
CA SER A 51 -1.92 0.64 -1.88
C SER A 51 -2.15 0.58 -0.38
N ALA A 52 -3.17 -0.17 0.08
CA ALA A 52 -3.47 -0.30 1.51
C ALA A 52 -2.34 -1.01 2.27
N GLN A 53 -1.74 -2.07 1.71
CA GLN A 53 -0.58 -2.72 2.31
C GLN A 53 0.61 -1.76 2.44
N SER A 54 0.87 -0.94 1.42
CA SER A 54 1.94 0.08 1.48
C SER A 54 1.69 1.14 2.56
N GLY A 55 0.41 1.42 2.86
CA GLY A 55 -0.03 2.30 3.95
C GLY A 55 0.01 1.64 5.33
N GLY A 56 0.35 0.35 5.43
CA GLY A 56 0.47 -0.39 6.69
C GLY A 56 -0.79 -1.11 7.15
N PHE A 57 -1.79 -1.31 6.28
CA PHE A 57 -2.95 -2.14 6.60
C PHE A 57 -2.60 -3.62 6.53
N SER A 58 -3.13 -4.40 7.46
CA SER A 58 -3.11 -5.87 7.38
C SER A 58 -4.11 -6.39 6.33
N LEU A 59 -3.88 -7.60 5.85
CA LEU A 59 -4.80 -8.25 4.89
C LEU A 59 -6.20 -8.48 5.48
N ALA A 60 -6.31 -8.66 6.80
CA ALA A 60 -7.59 -8.80 7.49
C ALA A 60 -8.40 -7.50 7.40
N GLU A 61 -7.80 -6.36 7.77
CA GLU A 61 -8.44 -5.04 7.69
C GLU A 61 -8.81 -4.68 6.24
N ILE A 62 -7.95 -5.02 5.27
CA ILE A 62 -8.25 -4.83 3.85
C ILE A 62 -9.46 -5.66 3.43
N GLY A 63 -9.57 -6.90 3.93
CA GLY A 63 -10.72 -7.77 3.71
C GLY A 63 -12.02 -7.17 4.24
N GLU A 64 -12.01 -6.58 5.44
CA GLU A 64 -13.18 -5.90 6.02
C GLU A 64 -13.64 -4.72 5.15
N ILE A 65 -12.71 -3.90 4.67
CA ILE A 65 -13.02 -2.76 3.80
C ILE A 65 -13.57 -3.24 2.44
N LEU A 66 -12.97 -4.28 1.85
CA LEU A 66 -13.46 -4.87 0.60
C LEU A 66 -14.86 -5.47 0.77
N ALA A 67 -15.13 -6.12 1.90
CA ALA A 67 -16.45 -6.69 2.19
C ALA A 67 -17.53 -5.59 2.35
N ALA A 68 -17.19 -4.49 3.04
CA ALA A 68 -18.05 -3.30 3.13
C ALA A 68 -18.33 -2.70 1.75
N LYS A 69 -17.29 -2.51 0.93
CA LYS A 69 -17.38 -1.92 -0.42
C LYS A 69 -18.21 -2.78 -1.38
N ARG A 70 -18.20 -4.10 -1.22
CA ARG A 70 -19.00 -5.06 -2.01
C ARG A 70 -20.43 -5.20 -1.50
N GLY A 71 -20.80 -4.54 -0.41
CA GLY A 71 -22.13 -4.65 0.21
C GLY A 71 -22.43 -6.03 0.80
N ASN A 72 -21.39 -6.83 1.06
CA ASN A 72 -21.55 -8.26 1.31
C ASN A 72 -21.81 -8.60 2.78
N THR A 73 -21.41 -7.75 3.74
CA THR A 73 -21.56 -8.04 5.18
C THR A 73 -21.37 -6.86 6.15
N LEU A 74 -20.70 -5.78 5.77
CA LEU A 74 -20.40 -4.68 6.70
C LEU A 74 -21.37 -3.50 6.55
N ASP A 75 -21.80 -2.93 7.67
CA ASP A 75 -22.39 -1.59 7.70
C ASP A 75 -21.38 -0.60 7.11
N CYS A 76 -21.76 0.13 6.07
CA CYS A 76 -20.93 1.16 5.43
C CYS A 76 -20.33 2.13 6.45
N ALA A 77 -21.03 2.39 7.57
CA ALA A 77 -20.53 3.21 8.66
C ALA A 77 -19.31 2.60 9.38
N GLN A 78 -19.31 1.30 9.65
CA GLN A 78 -18.17 0.61 10.26
C GLN A 78 -16.94 0.63 9.35
N GLY A 79 -17.13 0.41 8.05
CA GLY A 79 -16.06 0.48 7.05
C GLY A 79 -15.46 1.89 6.98
N ALA A 80 -16.29 2.92 7.01
CA ALA A 80 -15.85 4.31 7.04
C ALA A 80 -15.05 4.63 8.32
N MET A 81 -15.46 4.14 9.49
CA MET A 81 -14.73 4.33 10.75
C MET A 81 -13.35 3.65 10.73
N LEU A 82 -13.25 2.42 10.22
CA LEU A 82 -11.97 1.72 10.10
C LEU A 82 -10.99 2.49 9.20
N VAL A 83 -11.46 2.96 8.04
CA VAL A 83 -10.66 3.77 7.13
C VAL A 83 -10.23 5.08 7.80
N ALA A 84 -11.13 5.76 8.50
CA ALA A 84 -10.83 7.02 9.20
C ALA A 84 -9.77 6.84 10.30
N SER A 85 -9.87 5.76 11.09
CA SER A 85 -8.87 5.42 12.12
C SER A 85 -7.49 5.24 11.51
N LYS A 86 -7.40 4.53 10.38
CA LYS A 86 -6.12 4.28 9.72
C LYS A 86 -5.55 5.50 9.03
N MET A 87 -6.40 6.38 8.49
CA MET A 87 -5.97 7.69 8.02
C MET A 87 -5.33 8.50 9.16
N ALA A 88 -5.90 8.45 10.37
CA ALA A 88 -5.31 9.11 11.52
C ALA A 88 -3.94 8.53 11.91
N ASP A 89 -3.80 7.19 11.91
CA ASP A 89 -2.52 6.51 12.17
C ASP A 89 -1.44 6.89 11.14
N ILE A 90 -1.80 6.88 9.85
CA ILE A 90 -0.91 7.29 8.76
C ILE A 90 -0.50 8.76 8.93
N GLN A 91 -1.45 9.64 9.25
CA GLN A 91 -1.18 11.05 9.46
C GLN A 91 -0.21 11.28 10.63
N ALA A 92 -0.39 10.56 11.74
CA ALA A 92 0.54 10.60 12.86
C ALA A 92 1.95 10.18 12.43
N LYS A 93 2.07 9.11 11.65
CA LYS A 93 3.35 8.63 11.11
C LYS A 93 4.01 9.62 10.16
N ILE A 94 3.23 10.27 9.29
CA ILE A 94 3.71 11.35 8.41
C ILE A 94 4.30 12.48 9.25
N THR A 95 3.57 12.95 10.27
CA THR A 95 4.05 14.02 11.17
C THR A 95 5.37 13.64 11.85
N THR A 96 5.47 12.40 12.37
CA THR A 96 6.72 11.91 12.98
C THR A 96 7.87 11.86 11.98
N LEU A 97 7.64 11.35 10.77
CA LEU A 97 8.68 11.26 9.73
C LEU A 97 9.14 12.63 9.24
N GLN A 98 8.22 13.59 9.10
CA GLN A 98 8.56 14.98 8.75
C GLN A 98 9.42 15.63 9.83
N ALA A 99 9.10 15.43 11.10
CA ALA A 99 9.92 15.94 12.21
C ALA A 99 11.33 15.33 12.22
N ALA A 100 11.44 14.02 12.01
CA ALA A 100 12.73 13.34 11.90
C ALA A 100 13.55 13.84 10.70
N TYR A 101 12.91 14.03 9.54
CA TYR A 101 13.58 14.57 8.35
C TYR A 101 14.12 15.98 8.59
N ALA A 102 13.35 16.85 9.25
CA ALA A 102 13.79 18.20 9.60
C ALA A 102 14.98 18.18 10.57
N LEU A 103 14.94 17.31 11.60
CA LEU A 103 16.06 17.12 12.52
C LEU A 103 17.34 16.70 11.80
N LEU A 104 17.25 15.69 10.93
CA LEU A 104 18.38 15.22 10.13
C LEU A 104 18.92 16.31 9.19
N GLY A 105 18.03 17.14 8.62
CA GLY A 105 18.41 18.30 7.84
C GLY A 105 19.22 19.32 8.65
N ALA A 106 18.82 19.59 9.89
CA ALA A 106 19.55 20.49 10.78
C ALA A 106 20.91 19.93 11.20
N GLU A 107 20.98 18.64 11.55
CA GLU A 107 22.25 17.97 11.88
C GLU A 107 23.20 17.96 10.68
N ARG A 108 22.70 17.69 9.47
CA ARG A 108 23.50 17.80 8.23
C ARG A 108 24.11 19.20 8.08
N ALA A 109 23.31 20.25 8.23
CA ALA A 109 23.79 21.63 8.09
C ALA A 109 24.89 21.98 9.10
N LYS A 110 24.77 21.51 10.34
CA LYS A 110 25.82 21.69 11.37
C LYS A 110 27.11 20.97 10.98
N LEU A 111 27.02 19.72 10.57
CA LEU A 111 28.17 18.93 10.13
C LEU A 111 28.85 19.56 8.92
N GLU A 112 28.08 20.08 7.97
CA GLU A 112 28.60 20.78 6.80
C GLU A 112 29.37 22.06 7.20
N ALA A 113 28.80 22.86 8.11
CA ALA A 113 29.48 24.06 8.63
C ALA A 113 30.78 23.71 9.37
N SER A 114 30.78 22.64 10.19
CA SER A 114 31.98 22.17 10.87
C SER A 114 33.04 21.64 9.90
N ALA A 115 32.65 20.94 8.83
CA ALA A 115 33.60 20.46 7.83
C ALA A 115 34.27 21.62 7.08
N VAL A 116 33.50 22.64 6.68
CA VAL A 116 34.05 23.87 6.06
C VAL A 116 35.01 24.58 7.01
N ALA A 117 34.65 24.73 8.29
CA ALA A 117 35.51 25.36 9.30
C ALA A 117 36.84 24.60 9.51
N ASN A 118 36.86 23.28 9.27
CA ASN A 118 38.04 22.43 9.37
C ASN A 118 38.78 22.23 8.04
N GLY A 119 38.44 23.01 7.00
CA GLY A 119 39.12 22.94 5.69
C GLY A 119 38.85 21.67 4.89
N LEU A 120 37.82 20.89 5.26
CA LEU A 120 37.41 19.69 4.54
C LEU A 120 36.43 20.09 3.42
N THR A 121 36.75 19.74 2.17
CA THR A 121 35.83 19.88 1.04
C THR A 121 34.77 18.78 1.05
N ILE A 122 33.51 19.16 1.21
CA ILE A 122 32.37 18.25 1.05
C ILE A 122 32.07 18.16 -0.45
N ALA A 123 32.50 17.08 -1.09
CA ALA A 123 32.09 16.80 -2.46
C ALA A 123 30.55 16.67 -2.50
N HIS A 124 29.93 17.54 -3.29
CA HIS A 124 28.48 17.69 -3.46
C HIS A 124 27.78 16.33 -3.63
N LEU A 125 26.91 15.97 -2.68
CA LEU A 125 25.92 14.90 -2.87
C LEU A 125 24.78 15.45 -3.75
N PRO A 126 24.23 14.63 -4.67
CA PRO A 126 23.22 15.09 -5.61
C PRO A 126 21.97 15.55 -4.86
N ALA A 127 21.46 16.72 -5.27
CA ALA A 127 20.12 17.14 -4.91
C ALA A 127 19.10 16.09 -5.41
N ILE A 128 18.27 15.59 -4.49
CA ILE A 128 17.09 14.76 -4.82
C ILE A 128 15.99 15.67 -5.35
#